data_AF-A0A5T1CVM0-F1
#
_entry.id   AF-A0A5T1CVM0-F1
#
_cell.length_a   1.000
_cell.length_b   1.000
_cell.length_c   1.000
_cell.angle_alpha   90.00
_cell.angle_beta   90.00
_cell.angle_gamma   90.00
#
_symmetry.space_group_name_H-M   'P 1'
#
loop_
_entity.id
_entity.type
_entity.pdbx_description
1 polymer ?
#
loop_
_entity_poly.entity_id
_entity_poly.type
_entity_poly.pdbx_seq_one_letter_code
_entity_poly.pdbx_strand_id
1 'polypeptide(L)'
;MAKSEYYTILTKIGIAKFIAARASGNGINLKSFKLSSKVILPSEEMQSLEEIVYEANISSKSVDESNPNYVNLMCHVPSDVGGFEVNAVGVYDEAGDLLAVGNVPRTYKPILKEGSAKELMIKIVMELSNAEEVILKLDPSVIMASRDYVDAIKVELNLKIDALTQKYDAEFKKVWDEFAKYLLENKFNTEIAKYITLATNQTITGAKDFTKLPTSSIKATNDNQFVNLATLKENQLNLKDPELLALIGFNTYLDGTSLLKSHSMSNNVIYTNTTGGKTPIAIKIQQIDNVVNQASISIYINNSLIKKINAIQYTNSTGKYIPLTHYEGILKPNDTYKIELFNIVMDKPNIEATILNVR
;
A
#
# COMPACT_ATOMS: atom_id res chain seq x y z
N MET A 1 -37.37 -7.20 -34.22
CA MET A 1 -36.01 -7.39 -33.66
C MET A 1 -35.90 -8.87 -33.35
N ALA A 2 -34.85 -9.55 -33.80
CA ALA A 2 -34.63 -10.96 -33.45
C ALA A 2 -34.57 -11.05 -31.92
N LYS A 3 -35.49 -11.80 -31.32
CA LYS A 3 -35.50 -12.02 -29.87
C LYS A 3 -34.25 -12.85 -29.55
N SER A 4 -33.27 -12.25 -28.89
CA SER A 4 -32.09 -12.97 -28.42
C SER A 4 -32.54 -14.20 -27.63
N GLU A 5 -31.92 -15.36 -27.86
CA GLU A 5 -32.34 -16.61 -27.22
C GLU A 5 -32.29 -16.52 -25.69
N TYR A 6 -31.38 -15.70 -25.16
CA TYR A 6 -31.20 -15.41 -23.74
C TYR A 6 -31.24 -13.91 -23.51
N TYR A 7 -32.02 -13.48 -22.53
CA TYR A 7 -32.26 -12.07 -22.25
C TYR A 7 -32.71 -11.88 -20.80
N THR A 8 -32.58 -10.65 -20.32
CA THR A 8 -33.05 -10.22 -19.00
C THR A 8 -34.01 -9.06 -19.22
N ILE A 9 -35.12 -9.05 -18.48
CA ILE A 9 -36.07 -7.93 -18.44
C ILE A 9 -36.33 -7.51 -17.01
N LEU A 10 -36.83 -6.29 -16.84
CA LEU A 10 -37.36 -5.82 -15.58
C LEU A 10 -38.80 -6.32 -15.41
N THR A 11 -39.17 -6.65 -14.18
CA THR A 11 -40.57 -6.94 -13.83
C THR A 11 -41.34 -5.64 -13.65
N LYS A 12 -42.68 -5.68 -13.66
CA LYS A 12 -43.51 -4.52 -13.31
C LYS A 12 -43.20 -3.97 -11.93
N ILE A 13 -42.90 -4.85 -10.97
CA ILE A 13 -42.50 -4.46 -9.62
C ILE A 13 -41.15 -3.73 -9.67
N GLY A 14 -40.19 -4.29 -10.41
CA GLY A 14 -38.90 -3.67 -10.67
C GLY A 14 -39.05 -2.27 -11.24
N ILE A 15 -39.75 -2.14 -12.38
CA ILE A 15 -39.99 -0.86 -13.05
C ILE A 15 -40.61 0.16 -12.10
N ALA A 16 -41.67 -0.22 -11.36
CA ALA A 16 -42.33 0.67 -10.42
C ALA A 16 -41.38 1.15 -9.31
N LYS A 17 -40.55 0.25 -8.77
CA LYS A 17 -39.55 0.62 -7.77
C LYS A 17 -38.46 1.51 -8.34
N PHE A 18 -37.95 1.23 -9.55
CA PHE A 18 -36.94 2.07 -10.20
C PHE A 18 -37.47 3.49 -10.46
N ILE A 19 -38.74 3.62 -10.85
CA ILE A 19 -39.42 4.92 -11.00
C ILE A 19 -39.55 5.64 -9.65
N ALA A 20 -39.99 4.95 -8.59
CA ALA A 20 -40.15 5.54 -7.26
C ALA A 20 -38.80 5.96 -6.63
N ALA A 21 -37.76 5.15 -6.82
CA ALA A 21 -36.40 5.45 -6.41
C ALA A 21 -35.87 6.72 -7.09
N ARG A 22 -36.12 6.85 -8.41
CA ARG A 22 -35.78 8.06 -9.17
C ARG A 22 -36.52 9.29 -8.65
N ALA A 23 -37.83 9.20 -8.41
CA ALA A 23 -38.63 10.31 -7.93
C ALA A 23 -38.24 10.77 -6.50
N SER A 24 -37.82 9.84 -5.65
CA SER A 24 -37.39 10.13 -4.27
C SER A 24 -35.90 10.52 -4.16
N GLY A 25 -35.12 10.31 -5.22
CA GLY A 25 -33.66 10.44 -5.20
C GLY A 25 -32.96 9.42 -4.29
N ASN A 26 -33.67 8.40 -3.80
CA ASN A 26 -33.13 7.30 -3.01
C ASN A 26 -32.98 6.09 -3.93
N GLY A 27 -31.75 5.61 -4.13
CA GLY A 27 -31.48 4.43 -4.96
C GLY A 27 -32.12 3.15 -4.41
N ILE A 28 -32.10 2.08 -5.20
CA ILE A 28 -32.62 0.77 -4.77
C ILE A 28 -31.49 -0.11 -4.26
N ASN A 29 -31.64 -0.61 -3.04
CA ASN A 29 -30.76 -1.62 -2.48
C ASN A 29 -31.06 -2.99 -3.08
N LEU A 30 -30.27 -3.37 -4.08
CA LEU A 30 -30.26 -4.73 -4.62
C LEU A 30 -29.56 -5.66 -3.62
N LYS A 31 -30.17 -6.81 -3.31
CA LYS A 31 -29.71 -7.71 -2.25
C LYS A 31 -29.13 -9.02 -2.79
N SER A 32 -29.90 -9.76 -3.58
CA SER A 32 -29.51 -11.12 -3.97
C SER A 32 -29.86 -11.50 -5.39
N PHE A 33 -29.04 -12.40 -5.94
CA PHE A 33 -29.32 -13.22 -7.11
C PHE A 33 -29.91 -14.54 -6.64
N LYS A 34 -31.02 -14.97 -7.27
CA LYS A 34 -31.50 -16.35 -7.14
C LYS A 34 -31.39 -17.05 -8.49
N LEU A 35 -30.83 -18.25 -8.47
CA LEU A 35 -30.69 -19.12 -9.62
C LEU A 35 -31.76 -20.21 -9.56
N SER A 36 -32.34 -20.53 -10.71
CA SER A 36 -33.41 -21.53 -10.81
C SER A 36 -33.05 -22.63 -11.82
N SER A 37 -33.42 -23.86 -11.50
CA SER A 37 -33.38 -24.99 -12.42
C SER A 37 -34.54 -24.99 -13.41
N LYS A 38 -35.58 -24.18 -13.19
CA LYS A 38 -36.74 -24.13 -14.07
C LYS A 38 -36.39 -23.38 -15.35
N VAL A 39 -36.73 -23.97 -16.50
CA VAL A 39 -36.68 -23.27 -17.78
C VAL A 39 -37.87 -22.31 -17.83
N ILE A 40 -37.58 -21.01 -17.98
CA ILE A 40 -38.60 -19.97 -18.03
C ILE A 40 -38.48 -19.14 -19.30
N LEU A 41 -39.59 -18.50 -19.66
CA LEU A 41 -39.59 -17.33 -20.53
C LEU A 41 -39.78 -16.10 -19.64
N PRO A 42 -38.77 -15.21 -19.54
CA PRO A 42 -38.89 -13.98 -18.76
C PRO A 42 -40.14 -13.19 -19.14
N SER A 43 -40.95 -12.83 -18.14
CA SER A 43 -42.18 -12.04 -18.29
C SER A 43 -42.22 -10.93 -17.24
N GLU A 44 -42.73 -9.75 -17.61
CA GLU A 44 -42.84 -8.60 -16.71
C GLU A 44 -43.78 -8.86 -15.52
N GLU A 45 -44.72 -9.79 -15.66
CA GLU A 45 -45.69 -10.15 -14.61
C GLU A 45 -45.10 -11.08 -13.53
N MET A 46 -43.89 -11.61 -13.72
CA MET A 46 -43.29 -12.51 -12.74
C MET A 46 -43.01 -11.76 -11.43
N GLN A 47 -43.43 -12.37 -10.33
CA GLN A 47 -43.24 -11.83 -8.98
C GLN A 47 -42.19 -12.60 -8.17
N SER A 48 -41.92 -13.85 -8.54
CA SER A 48 -40.90 -14.70 -7.92
C SER A 48 -40.40 -15.75 -8.90
N LEU A 49 -39.24 -16.32 -8.61
CA LEU A 49 -38.72 -17.50 -9.28
C LEU A 49 -39.10 -18.76 -8.50
N GLU A 50 -39.39 -19.82 -9.24
CA GLU A 50 -39.62 -21.17 -8.70
C GLU A 50 -38.35 -22.03 -8.82
N GLU A 51 -38.32 -23.17 -8.15
CA GLU A 51 -37.20 -24.13 -8.18
C GLU A 51 -35.82 -23.48 -7.96
N ILE A 52 -35.71 -22.69 -6.88
CA ILE A 52 -34.45 -22.02 -6.54
C ILE A 52 -33.42 -23.07 -6.16
N VAL A 53 -32.31 -23.09 -6.87
CA VAL A 53 -31.18 -23.99 -6.63
C VAL A 53 -30.04 -23.32 -5.89
N TYR A 54 -29.94 -21.99 -5.97
CA TYR A 54 -28.89 -21.24 -5.30
C TYR A 54 -29.30 -19.77 -5.11
N GLU A 55 -28.88 -19.19 -3.98
CA GLU A 55 -28.99 -17.75 -3.70
C GLU A 55 -27.58 -17.20 -3.43
N ALA A 56 -27.22 -16.12 -4.13
CA ALA A 56 -25.94 -15.44 -3.99
C ALA A 56 -26.13 -13.96 -3.74
N ASN A 57 -25.20 -13.36 -3.00
CA ASN A 57 -25.07 -11.91 -2.95
C ASN A 57 -24.58 -11.39 -4.31
N ILE A 58 -24.88 -10.11 -4.57
CA ILE A 58 -24.39 -9.40 -5.75
C ILE A 58 -22.89 -9.14 -5.56
N SER A 59 -22.06 -9.72 -6.43
CA SER A 59 -20.59 -9.62 -6.35
C SER A 59 -20.00 -8.45 -7.14
N SER A 60 -20.77 -7.89 -8.08
CA SER A 60 -20.40 -6.68 -8.81
C SER A 60 -21.64 -5.97 -9.33
N LYS A 61 -21.59 -4.63 -9.30
CA LYS A 61 -22.55 -3.72 -9.91
C LYS A 61 -21.77 -2.65 -10.66
N SER A 62 -22.03 -2.48 -11.96
CA SER A 62 -21.42 -1.41 -12.75
C SER A 62 -22.36 -0.91 -13.83
N VAL A 63 -22.24 0.36 -14.19
CA VAL A 63 -22.88 0.91 -15.39
C VAL A 63 -22.00 0.56 -16.59
N ASP A 64 -22.60 0.22 -17.72
CA ASP A 64 -21.87 -0.10 -18.94
C ASP A 64 -21.21 1.15 -19.54
N GLU A 65 -19.94 1.04 -19.90
CA GLU A 65 -19.16 2.17 -20.44
C GLU A 65 -19.67 2.63 -21.81
N SER A 66 -20.27 1.73 -22.59
CA SER A 66 -20.79 2.03 -23.92
C SER A 66 -22.25 2.44 -23.90
N ASN A 67 -23.00 2.09 -22.85
CA ASN A 67 -24.41 2.44 -22.72
C ASN A 67 -24.78 2.81 -21.26
N PRO A 68 -24.99 4.11 -20.97
CA PRO A 68 -25.34 4.57 -19.62
C PRO A 68 -26.74 4.12 -19.15
N ASN A 69 -27.51 3.45 -19.99
CA ASN A 69 -28.77 2.81 -19.63
C ASN A 69 -28.59 1.35 -19.19
N TYR A 70 -27.41 0.76 -19.36
CA TYR A 70 -27.16 -0.63 -19.02
C TYR A 70 -26.47 -0.78 -17.68
N VAL A 71 -27.03 -1.66 -16.85
CA VAL A 71 -26.49 -2.05 -15.56
C VAL A 71 -26.03 -3.48 -15.64
N ASN A 72 -24.74 -3.67 -15.45
CA ASN A 72 -24.11 -4.96 -15.31
C ASN A 72 -24.19 -5.39 -13.86
N LEU A 73 -24.85 -6.52 -13.60
CA LEU A 73 -24.85 -7.17 -12.29
C LEU A 73 -24.22 -8.55 -12.41
N MET A 74 -23.43 -8.93 -11.41
CA MET A 74 -22.76 -10.23 -11.39
C MET A 74 -22.97 -10.95 -10.08
N CYS A 75 -23.01 -12.28 -10.14
CA CYS A 75 -22.93 -13.15 -8.98
C CYS A 75 -21.93 -14.29 -9.20
N HIS A 76 -21.45 -14.84 -8.10
CA HIS A 76 -20.47 -15.93 -8.07
C HIS A 76 -21.05 -17.16 -7.37
N VAL A 77 -20.92 -18.32 -8.02
CA VAL A 77 -21.19 -19.64 -7.45
C VAL A 77 -19.85 -20.33 -7.19
N PRO A 78 -19.45 -20.50 -5.91
CA PRO A 78 -18.21 -21.14 -5.52
C PRO A 78 -18.03 -22.57 -6.06
N SER A 79 -16.78 -23.03 -6.09
CA SER A 79 -16.42 -24.36 -6.59
C SER A 79 -16.97 -25.53 -5.76
N ASP A 80 -17.20 -25.32 -4.47
CA ASP A 80 -17.72 -26.30 -3.52
C ASP A 80 -19.26 -26.41 -3.50
N VAL A 81 -19.97 -25.45 -4.10
CA VAL A 81 -21.44 -25.42 -4.22
C VAL A 81 -21.89 -25.86 -5.60
N GLY A 82 -22.71 -26.90 -5.72
CA GLY A 82 -23.15 -27.44 -7.01
C GLY A 82 -24.12 -28.62 -6.86
N GLY A 83 -24.19 -29.46 -7.90
CA GLY A 83 -25.14 -30.57 -8.02
C GLY A 83 -26.48 -30.14 -8.61
N PHE A 84 -26.51 -29.03 -9.35
CA PHE A 84 -27.73 -28.46 -9.91
C PHE A 84 -27.49 -27.86 -11.29
N GLU A 85 -28.60 -27.67 -11.99
CA GLU A 85 -28.62 -27.01 -13.29
C GLU A 85 -29.19 -25.60 -13.14
N VAL A 86 -28.60 -24.66 -13.88
CA VAL A 86 -29.05 -23.27 -13.92
C VAL A 86 -29.68 -23.01 -15.28
N ASN A 87 -30.94 -22.59 -15.27
CA ASN A 87 -31.74 -22.26 -16.46
C ASN A 87 -32.30 -20.83 -16.39
N ALA A 88 -32.43 -20.26 -15.19
CA ALA A 88 -32.92 -18.90 -15.00
C ALA A 88 -32.26 -18.18 -13.83
N VAL A 89 -32.38 -16.85 -13.84
CA VAL A 89 -31.80 -15.95 -12.85
C VAL A 89 -32.79 -14.83 -12.52
N GLY A 90 -32.80 -14.42 -11.25
CA GLY A 90 -33.66 -13.35 -10.76
C GLY A 90 -32.92 -12.46 -9.77
N VAL A 91 -33.16 -11.16 -9.85
CA VAL A 91 -32.57 -10.14 -8.97
C VAL A 91 -33.61 -9.67 -7.99
N TYR A 92 -33.25 -9.66 -6.72
CA TYR A 92 -34.14 -9.30 -5.61
C TYR A 92 -33.57 -8.13 -4.82
N ASP A 93 -34.46 -7.31 -4.28
CA ASP A 93 -34.10 -6.26 -3.32
C ASP A 93 -34.19 -6.72 -1.86
N GLU A 94 -33.94 -5.79 -0.94
CA GLU A 94 -34.03 -6.04 0.50
C GLU A 94 -35.41 -6.45 0.99
N ALA A 95 -36.48 -6.01 0.31
CA ALA A 95 -37.85 -6.38 0.62
C ALA A 95 -38.23 -7.78 0.10
N GLY A 96 -37.37 -8.39 -0.72
CA GLY A 96 -37.60 -9.70 -1.32
C GLY A 96 -38.44 -9.64 -2.60
N ASP A 97 -38.58 -8.47 -3.21
CA ASP A 97 -39.31 -8.30 -4.47
C ASP A 97 -38.41 -8.62 -5.66
N LEU A 98 -38.94 -9.38 -6.63
CA LEU A 98 -38.26 -9.71 -7.88
C LEU A 98 -38.24 -8.47 -8.78
N LEU A 99 -37.06 -7.89 -9.00
CA LEU A 99 -36.90 -6.68 -9.82
C LEU A 99 -36.60 -6.99 -11.29
N ALA A 100 -35.81 -8.02 -11.53
CA ALA A 100 -35.41 -8.42 -12.87
C ALA A 100 -35.37 -9.94 -12.97
N VAL A 101 -35.72 -10.45 -14.15
CA VAL A 101 -35.75 -11.87 -14.46
C VAL A 101 -35.12 -12.14 -15.82
N GLY A 102 -34.28 -13.16 -15.89
CA GLY A 102 -33.61 -13.56 -17.12
C GLY A 102 -33.54 -15.07 -17.29
N ASN A 103 -33.53 -15.51 -18.54
CA ASN A 103 -33.20 -16.88 -18.89
C ASN A 103 -31.72 -16.97 -19.26
N VAL A 104 -31.09 -18.08 -18.92
CA VAL A 104 -29.67 -18.33 -19.21
C VAL A 104 -29.50 -19.67 -19.92
N PRO A 105 -28.39 -19.85 -20.67
CA PRO A 105 -28.07 -21.14 -21.25
C PRO A 105 -28.03 -22.22 -20.17
N ARG A 106 -28.69 -23.34 -20.46
CA ARG A 106 -28.74 -24.52 -19.59
C ARG A 106 -27.32 -24.92 -19.18
N THR A 107 -27.00 -24.71 -17.91
CA THR A 107 -25.64 -24.90 -17.39
C THR A 107 -25.64 -25.78 -16.17
N TYR A 108 -25.06 -26.98 -16.28
CA TYR A 108 -24.81 -27.84 -15.12
C TYR A 108 -23.59 -27.34 -14.33
N LYS A 109 -23.77 -27.21 -13.01
CA LYS A 109 -22.73 -26.86 -12.04
C LYS A 109 -22.47 -28.10 -11.17
N PRO A 110 -21.37 -28.84 -11.41
CA PRO A 110 -21.05 -30.02 -10.62
C PRO A 110 -20.68 -29.63 -9.19
N ILE A 111 -20.87 -30.58 -8.27
CA ILE A 111 -20.32 -30.51 -6.91
C ILE A 111 -18.97 -31.22 -6.87
N LEU A 112 -18.06 -30.78 -6.00
CA LEU A 112 -16.69 -31.32 -5.91
C LEU A 112 -16.65 -32.86 -5.75
N LYS A 113 -17.67 -33.46 -5.11
CA LYS A 113 -17.80 -34.91 -4.94
C LYS A 113 -17.94 -35.69 -6.25
N GLU A 114 -18.38 -35.03 -7.32
CA GLU A 114 -18.47 -35.61 -8.67
C GLU A 114 -17.11 -35.61 -9.38
N GLY A 115 -16.04 -35.20 -8.70
CA GLY A 115 -14.68 -35.21 -9.24
C GLY A 115 -14.34 -34.01 -10.14
N SER A 116 -15.22 -32.99 -10.19
CA SER A 116 -15.01 -31.77 -10.96
C SER A 116 -15.22 -30.54 -10.10
N ALA A 117 -14.19 -29.69 -10.00
CA ALA A 117 -14.30 -28.35 -9.47
C ALA A 117 -14.59 -27.38 -10.62
N LYS A 118 -15.73 -26.69 -10.56
CA LYS A 118 -16.13 -25.66 -11.53
C LYS A 118 -16.56 -24.42 -10.76
N GLU A 119 -16.05 -23.25 -11.09
CA GLU A 119 -16.63 -21.98 -10.62
C GLU A 119 -17.58 -21.46 -11.70
N LEU A 120 -18.70 -20.86 -11.28
CA LEU A 120 -19.68 -20.29 -12.22
C LEU A 120 -19.90 -18.82 -11.87
N MET A 121 -19.67 -17.96 -12.86
CA MET A 121 -19.93 -16.53 -12.76
C MET A 121 -21.06 -16.19 -13.71
N ILE A 122 -22.11 -15.57 -13.19
CA ILE A 122 -23.28 -15.17 -13.97
C ILE A 122 -23.29 -13.65 -14.03
N LYS A 123 -23.28 -13.11 -15.24
CA LYS A 123 -23.43 -11.69 -15.54
C LYS A 123 -24.78 -11.49 -16.23
N ILE A 124 -25.57 -10.56 -15.73
CA ILE A 124 -26.79 -10.09 -16.38
C ILE A 124 -26.67 -8.60 -16.67
N VAL A 125 -27.42 -8.16 -17.68
CA VAL A 125 -27.51 -6.75 -18.07
C VAL A 125 -28.97 -6.33 -17.93
N MET A 126 -29.23 -5.31 -17.12
CA MET A 126 -30.54 -4.68 -17.01
C MET A 126 -30.52 -3.37 -17.77
N GLU A 127 -31.59 -3.09 -18.53
CA GLU A 127 -31.77 -1.82 -19.21
C GLU A 127 -32.70 -0.91 -18.39
N LEU A 128 -32.21 0.28 -18.04
CA LEU A 128 -32.92 1.31 -17.29
C LEU A 128 -32.86 2.62 -18.07
N SER A 129 -33.92 3.43 -18.07
CA SER A 129 -33.96 4.71 -18.81
C SER A 129 -33.07 5.84 -18.24
N ASN A 130 -32.17 5.52 -17.31
CA ASN A 130 -30.99 6.29 -16.84
C ASN A 130 -30.35 5.52 -15.66
N ALA A 131 -29.32 4.70 -15.89
CA ALA A 131 -28.81 3.77 -14.88
C ALA A 131 -28.04 4.44 -13.73
N GLU A 132 -27.36 5.54 -14.01
CA GLU A 132 -26.54 6.26 -13.02
C GLU A 132 -27.39 6.73 -11.83
N GLU A 133 -28.56 7.31 -12.11
CA GLU A 133 -29.39 8.00 -11.12
C GLU A 133 -30.00 7.05 -10.06
N VAL A 134 -30.18 5.76 -10.39
CA VAL A 134 -30.88 4.81 -9.52
C VAL A 134 -29.94 3.89 -8.71
N ILE A 135 -28.66 3.82 -9.08
CA ILE A 135 -27.65 2.98 -8.39
C ILE A 135 -26.73 3.83 -7.49
N LEU A 136 -26.65 5.15 -7.71
CA LEU A 136 -25.68 6.09 -7.11
C LEU A 136 -25.77 6.34 -5.59
N LYS A 137 -26.54 5.56 -4.82
CA LYS A 137 -26.58 5.68 -3.35
C LYS A 137 -26.12 4.46 -2.56
N LEU A 138 -25.77 3.35 -3.21
CA LEU A 138 -25.19 2.21 -2.47
C LEU A 138 -23.68 2.17 -2.59
N ASP A 139 -23.05 2.32 -1.43
CA ASP A 139 -21.72 1.87 -1.02
C ASP A 139 -21.04 0.93 -2.03
N PRO A 140 -19.87 1.29 -2.60
CA PRO A 140 -19.07 0.43 -3.46
C PRO A 140 -18.36 -0.65 -2.63
N SER A 141 -19.12 -1.44 -1.87
CA SER A 141 -18.57 -2.48 -1.04
C SER A 141 -18.48 -3.79 -1.83
N VAL A 142 -17.22 -4.17 -2.08
CA VAL A 142 -16.69 -5.43 -2.63
C VAL A 142 -16.98 -5.67 -4.12
N ILE A 143 -16.14 -5.05 -4.95
CA ILE A 143 -15.95 -5.43 -6.35
C ILE A 143 -14.96 -6.60 -6.37
N MET A 144 -15.38 -7.77 -6.89
CA MET A 144 -14.39 -8.74 -7.36
C MET A 144 -13.82 -8.22 -8.68
N ALA A 145 -12.78 -7.41 -8.59
CA ALA A 145 -12.05 -6.96 -9.76
C ALA A 145 -11.27 -8.14 -10.34
N SER A 146 -11.31 -8.32 -11.66
CA SER A 146 -10.39 -9.25 -12.32
C SER A 146 -8.96 -8.80 -11.98
N ARG A 147 -8.03 -9.74 -11.77
CA ARG A 147 -6.63 -9.41 -11.48
C ARG A 147 -6.07 -8.42 -12.52
N ASP A 148 -6.41 -8.63 -13.79
CA ASP A 148 -6.00 -7.77 -14.90
C ASP A 148 -6.50 -6.32 -14.75
N TYR A 149 -7.73 -6.10 -14.28
CA TYR A 149 -8.27 -4.76 -14.03
C TYR A 149 -7.58 -4.08 -12.83
N VAL A 150 -7.32 -4.84 -11.76
CA VAL A 150 -6.58 -4.33 -10.59
C VAL A 150 -5.15 -3.95 -10.98
N ASP A 151 -4.49 -4.78 -11.77
CA ASP A 151 -3.10 -4.55 -12.16
C ASP A 151 -2.99 -3.40 -13.16
N ALA A 152 -3.96 -3.23 -14.07
CA ALA A 152 -4.04 -2.05 -14.94
C ALA A 152 -4.18 -0.75 -14.14
N ILE A 153 -5.09 -0.71 -13.15
CA ILE A 153 -5.27 0.47 -12.28
C ILE A 153 -4.01 0.76 -11.46
N LYS A 154 -3.35 -0.26 -10.92
CA LYS A 154 -2.08 -0.07 -10.18
C LYS A 154 -1.00 0.55 -11.06
N VAL A 155 -0.87 0.09 -12.31
CA VAL A 155 0.08 0.66 -13.26
C VAL A 155 -0.24 2.12 -13.54
N GLU A 156 -1.51 2.45 -13.82
CA GLU A 156 -1.93 3.83 -14.07
C GLU A 156 -1.69 4.74 -12.85
N LEU A 157 -1.96 4.25 -11.65
CA LEU A 157 -1.76 4.99 -10.41
C LEU A 157 -0.28 5.23 -10.14
N ASN A 158 0.57 4.23 -10.34
CA ASN A 158 2.02 4.37 -10.21
C ASN A 158 2.57 5.41 -11.20
N LEU A 159 2.11 5.41 -12.45
CA LEU A 159 2.52 6.42 -13.43
C LEU A 159 2.11 7.84 -13.02
N LYS A 160 0.91 8.01 -12.45
CA LYS A 160 0.45 9.31 -11.91
C LYS A 160 1.28 9.76 -10.71
N ILE A 161 1.62 8.84 -9.80
CA ILE A 161 2.47 9.12 -8.63
C ILE A 161 3.88 9.52 -9.09
N ASP A 162 4.47 8.80 -10.04
CA ASP A 162 5.80 9.12 -10.58
C ASP A 162 5.82 10.49 -11.26
N ALA A 163 4.77 10.83 -12.03
CA ALA A 163 4.63 12.13 -12.66
C ALA A 163 4.51 13.27 -11.64
N LEU A 164 3.75 13.08 -10.56
CA LEU A 164 3.62 14.06 -9.48
C LEU A 164 4.91 14.22 -8.69
N THR A 165 5.63 13.13 -8.43
CA THR A 165 6.91 13.13 -7.73
C THR A 165 7.95 13.91 -8.52
N GLN A 166 8.06 13.65 -9.83
CA GLN A 166 8.96 14.41 -10.71
C GLN A 166 8.62 15.91 -10.76
N LYS A 167 7.32 16.26 -10.76
CA LYS A 167 6.90 17.66 -10.71
C LYS A 167 7.32 18.34 -9.40
N TYR A 168 7.12 17.66 -8.27
CA TYR A 168 7.51 18.18 -6.96
C TYR A 168 9.02 18.35 -6.85
N ASP A 169 9.82 17.36 -7.31
CA ASP A 169 11.28 17.43 -7.31
C ASP A 169 11.78 18.58 -8.20
N ALA A 170 11.16 18.80 -9.36
CA ALA A 170 11.50 19.90 -10.24
C ALA A 170 11.20 21.28 -9.63
N GLU A 171 10.07 21.43 -8.93
CA GLU A 171 9.74 22.68 -8.23
C GLU A 171 10.62 22.90 -7.00
N PHE A 172 10.88 21.84 -6.22
CA PHE A 172 11.79 21.90 -5.09
C PHE A 172 13.21 22.29 -5.52
N LYS A 173 13.68 21.75 -6.66
CA LYS A 173 14.96 22.10 -7.26
C LYS A 173 15.03 23.58 -7.66
N LYS A 174 13.97 24.15 -8.22
CA LYS A 174 13.92 25.59 -8.56
C LYS A 174 14.07 26.47 -7.32
N VAL A 175 13.36 26.16 -6.24
CA VAL A 175 13.46 26.90 -4.97
C VAL A 175 14.89 26.80 -4.41
N TRP A 176 15.50 25.61 -4.49
CA TRP A 176 16.89 25.40 -4.07
C TRP A 176 17.89 26.19 -4.91
N ASP A 177 17.74 26.19 -6.23
CA ASP A 177 18.62 26.91 -7.15
C ASP A 177 18.49 28.44 -6.96
N GLU A 178 17.28 28.94 -6.72
CA GLU A 178 17.03 30.36 -6.42
C GLU A 178 17.59 30.77 -5.05
N PHE A 179 17.44 29.91 -4.04
CA PHE A 179 18.05 30.11 -2.72
C PHE A 179 19.58 30.11 -2.79
N ALA A 180 20.17 29.20 -3.57
CA ALA A 180 21.61 29.16 -3.80
C ALA A 180 22.11 30.45 -4.45
N LYS A 181 21.36 30.97 -5.43
CA LYS A 181 21.67 32.25 -6.08
C LYS A 181 21.58 33.43 -5.11
N TYR A 182 20.57 33.47 -4.24
CA TYR A 182 20.44 34.50 -3.20
C TYR A 182 21.61 34.49 -2.21
N LEU A 183 22.12 33.31 -1.85
CA LEU A 183 23.31 33.16 -1.00
C LEU A 183 24.60 33.63 -1.69
N LEU A 184 24.69 33.49 -3.01
CA LEU A 184 25.83 33.92 -3.82
C LEU A 184 25.80 35.42 -4.16
N GLU A 185 24.60 35.99 -4.38
CA GLU A 185 24.41 37.39 -4.79
C GLU A 185 24.31 38.37 -3.61
N ASN A 186 23.87 37.93 -2.42
CA ASN A 186 23.83 38.83 -1.27
C ASN A 186 25.22 39.08 -0.72
N LYS A 187 25.51 40.37 -0.61
CA LYS A 187 26.64 41.06 0.04
C LYS A 187 26.83 40.72 1.53
N PHE A 188 26.47 39.52 1.98
CA PHE A 188 26.63 39.06 3.36
C PHE A 188 28.09 39.19 3.81
N ASN A 189 29.04 38.90 2.93
CA ASN A 189 30.47 39.04 3.21
C ASN A 189 31.00 40.48 3.05
N THR A 190 30.31 41.36 2.32
CA THR A 190 30.81 42.72 2.01
C THR A 190 30.40 43.76 3.07
N GLU A 191 29.23 43.63 3.71
CA GLU A 191 28.78 44.55 4.77
C GLU A 191 29.49 44.29 6.11
N ILE A 192 29.89 43.06 6.40
CA ILE A 192 30.66 42.72 7.61
C ILE A 192 32.06 43.36 7.59
N ALA A 193 32.70 43.44 6.42
CA ALA A 193 34.05 43.99 6.26
C ALA A 193 34.15 45.49 6.56
N LYS A 194 33.04 46.26 6.52
CA LYS A 194 33.00 47.69 6.85
C LYS A 194 33.20 48.00 8.33
N TYR A 195 33.01 47.02 9.22
CA TYR A 195 33.00 47.25 10.68
C TYR A 195 34.22 46.70 11.42
N ILE A 196 35.25 46.23 10.70
CA ILE A 196 36.32 45.39 11.25
C ILE A 196 37.71 45.87 10.77
N THR A 197 38.19 46.99 11.29
CA THR A 197 39.62 47.34 11.16
C THR A 197 40.08 48.18 12.35
N LEU A 198 41.01 47.65 13.16
CA LEU A 198 41.72 48.40 14.20
C LEU A 198 43.13 48.74 13.73
N ALA A 199 43.57 49.98 13.99
CA ALA A 199 44.77 50.55 13.39
C ALA A 199 46.11 50.10 14.02
N THR A 200 46.15 49.63 15.28
CA THR A 200 47.37 49.11 15.94
C THR A 200 47.05 48.15 17.11
N ASN A 201 48.07 47.40 17.56
CA ASN A 201 47.97 46.38 18.63
C ASN A 201 47.79 47.01 20.02
N GLN A 202 46.93 46.44 20.89
CA GLN A 202 46.80 46.80 22.30
C GLN A 202 46.80 45.58 23.22
N THR A 203 47.33 45.74 24.45
CA THR A 203 47.38 44.69 25.48
C THR A 203 46.30 44.94 26.55
N ILE A 204 45.57 43.90 26.97
CA ILE A 204 44.43 44.02 27.88
C ILE A 204 44.84 43.61 29.30
N THR A 205 44.71 44.51 30.28
CA THR A 205 45.07 44.29 31.70
C THR A 205 43.86 44.45 32.62
N GLY A 206 42.78 43.72 32.31
CA GLY A 206 41.52 43.72 33.06
C GLY A 206 40.31 43.41 32.17
N ALA A 207 39.17 43.04 32.78
CA ALA A 207 37.92 42.81 32.04
C ALA A 207 37.49 44.09 31.33
N LYS A 208 37.28 44.02 30.01
CA LYS A 208 36.75 45.11 29.19
C LYS A 208 35.50 44.64 28.45
N ASP A 209 34.46 45.46 28.50
CA ASP A 209 33.25 45.25 27.74
C ASP A 209 33.44 45.73 26.30
N PHE A 210 33.30 44.81 25.35
CA PHE A 210 33.44 45.11 23.92
C PHE A 210 32.05 45.36 23.31
N THR A 211 31.81 46.58 22.83
CA THR A 211 30.57 46.92 22.12
C THR A 211 30.53 46.38 20.69
N LYS A 212 31.64 45.82 20.18
CA LYS A 212 31.74 45.01 18.94
C LYS A 212 32.82 43.93 19.08
N LEU A 213 32.61 42.79 18.41
CA LEU A 213 33.46 41.59 18.50
C LEU A 213 34.92 41.88 18.06
N PRO A 214 35.95 41.50 18.84
CA PRO A 214 37.34 41.69 18.43
C PRO A 214 37.72 40.71 17.30
N THR A 215 38.56 41.16 16.37
CA THR A 215 39.11 40.32 15.29
C THR A 215 40.62 40.45 15.21
N SER A 216 41.29 39.36 14.86
CA SER A 216 42.75 39.28 14.70
C SER A 216 43.17 39.53 13.25
N SER A 217 44.32 40.17 13.04
CA SER A 217 45.00 40.30 11.74
C SER A 217 45.87 39.09 11.38
N ILE A 218 45.97 38.10 12.27
CA ILE A 218 46.61 36.82 11.96
C ILE A 218 45.62 36.00 11.12
N LYS A 219 46.02 35.72 9.88
CA LYS A 219 45.29 34.86 8.96
C LYS A 219 45.43 33.41 9.46
N ALA A 220 44.31 32.77 9.77
CA ALA A 220 44.31 31.34 10.06
C ALA A 220 45.00 30.58 8.92
N THR A 221 45.98 29.76 9.27
CA THR A 221 46.79 28.97 8.33
C THR A 221 46.07 27.70 7.87
N ASN A 222 44.93 27.37 8.48
CA ASN A 222 44.20 26.15 8.28
C ASN A 222 42.72 26.34 8.69
N ASP A 223 41.82 25.70 7.95
CA ASP A 223 40.37 25.97 7.94
C ASP A 223 39.67 25.75 9.30
N ASN A 224 40.24 24.91 10.15
CA ASN A 224 39.74 24.58 11.49
C ASN A 224 39.86 25.73 12.52
N GLN A 225 40.40 26.88 12.12
CA GLN A 225 40.50 28.08 12.96
C GLN A 225 39.44 29.16 12.63
N PHE A 226 38.62 28.96 11.59
CA PHE A 226 37.42 29.76 11.36
C PHE A 226 36.22 29.01 11.94
N VAL A 227 35.66 29.47 13.06
CA VAL A 227 34.34 28.98 13.50
C VAL A 227 33.32 29.46 12.48
N ASN A 228 33.00 28.62 11.49
CA ASN A 228 32.16 29.01 10.37
C ASN A 228 30.67 28.77 10.72
N LEU A 229 29.79 29.49 10.02
CA LEU A 229 28.34 29.37 10.17
C LEU A 229 27.80 27.96 9.85
N ALA A 230 28.56 27.11 9.14
CA ALA A 230 28.26 25.70 8.95
C ALA A 230 28.45 24.89 10.25
N THR A 231 29.34 25.27 11.16
CA THR A 231 29.41 24.69 12.53
C THR A 231 28.18 25.07 13.36
N LEU A 232 27.59 26.25 13.15
CA LEU A 232 26.32 26.65 13.78
C LEU A 232 25.08 26.03 13.10
N LYS A 233 25.09 25.84 11.77
CA LYS A 233 24.00 25.16 11.05
C LYS A 233 24.02 23.63 11.25
N GLU A 234 25.20 23.02 11.39
CA GLU A 234 25.31 21.66 11.93
C GLU A 234 24.71 21.58 13.33
N ASN A 235 24.82 22.62 14.18
CA ASN A 235 24.29 22.58 15.55
C ASN A 235 22.79 22.91 15.72
N GLN A 236 22.04 23.36 14.69
CA GLN A 236 20.60 23.64 14.81
C GLN A 236 19.67 22.70 14.02
N LEU A 237 20.20 21.91 13.08
CA LEU A 237 19.51 20.74 12.57
C LEU A 237 20.59 19.74 12.18
N ASN A 238 21.19 19.11 13.17
CA ASN A 238 22.26 18.16 12.93
C ASN A 238 21.66 16.88 12.34
N LEU A 239 21.39 16.88 11.04
CA LEU A 239 21.03 15.68 10.26
C LEU A 239 22.18 14.67 10.18
N LYS A 240 23.30 14.94 10.88
CA LYS A 240 24.40 14.01 11.13
C LYS A 240 24.48 13.56 12.58
N ASP A 241 23.67 14.11 13.49
CA ASP A 241 23.58 13.66 14.88
C ASP A 241 22.75 12.38 14.93
N PRO A 242 23.39 11.23 15.23
CA PRO A 242 22.72 9.94 15.31
C PRO A 242 21.55 9.93 16.31
N GLU A 243 21.66 10.69 17.40
CA GLU A 243 20.68 10.67 18.49
C GLU A 243 19.40 11.41 18.12
N LEU A 244 19.53 12.54 17.41
CA LEU A 244 18.38 13.29 16.90
C LEU A 244 17.68 12.55 15.76
N LEU A 245 18.40 11.88 14.86
CA LEU A 245 17.82 11.03 13.81
C LEU A 245 17.12 9.79 14.39
N ALA A 246 17.68 9.20 15.45
CA ALA A 246 17.07 8.08 16.17
C ALA A 246 15.73 8.45 16.81
N LEU A 247 15.60 9.68 17.34
CA LEU A 247 14.36 10.15 17.97
C LEU A 247 13.17 10.25 17.00
N ILE A 248 13.44 10.40 15.70
CA ILE A 248 12.45 10.53 14.62
C ILE A 248 12.46 9.36 13.62
N GLY A 249 13.23 8.29 13.89
CA GLY A 249 13.26 7.06 13.08
C GLY A 249 13.81 7.20 11.66
N PHE A 250 14.50 8.29 11.32
CA PHE A 250 15.08 8.47 9.98
C PHE A 250 16.41 7.72 9.86
N ASN A 251 16.53 6.89 8.81
CA ASN A 251 17.78 6.20 8.46
C ASN A 251 18.44 5.49 9.66
N THR A 252 17.66 4.69 10.38
CA THR A 252 18.07 3.93 11.57
C THR A 252 17.90 2.42 11.37
N TYR A 253 18.84 1.66 11.94
CA TYR A 253 18.71 0.22 12.13
C TYR A 253 17.81 -0.07 13.34
N LEU A 254 17.25 -1.27 13.37
CA LEU A 254 16.35 -1.69 14.45
C LEU A 254 17.02 -1.76 15.84
N ASP A 255 18.35 -1.76 15.92
CA ASP A 255 19.10 -1.68 17.18
C ASP A 255 19.36 -0.23 17.63
N GLY A 256 18.78 0.77 16.95
CA GLY A 256 18.94 2.19 17.25
C GLY A 256 20.19 2.83 16.66
N THR A 257 20.99 2.11 15.88
CA THR A 257 22.19 2.65 15.22
C THR A 257 21.88 3.30 13.86
N SER A 258 22.71 4.23 13.37
CA SER A 258 22.48 4.94 12.09
C SER A 258 22.95 4.16 10.85
N LEU A 259 22.28 4.33 9.70
CA LEU A 259 22.52 3.64 8.41
C LEU A 259 23.82 4.02 7.65
N LEU A 260 24.88 4.51 8.32
CA LEU A 260 26.00 5.16 7.60
C LEU A 260 26.94 4.20 6.82
N LYS A 261 26.88 2.87 7.01
CA LYS A 261 27.58 1.81 6.25
C LYS A 261 26.87 0.45 6.48
N SER A 262 27.23 -0.59 5.72
CA SER A 262 26.74 -1.97 5.93
C SER A 262 26.87 -2.39 7.39
N HIS A 263 25.75 -2.78 8.00
CA HIS A 263 25.67 -3.09 9.42
C HIS A 263 25.57 -4.59 9.63
N SER A 264 26.42 -5.11 10.52
CA SER A 264 26.39 -6.51 10.91
C SER A 264 25.77 -6.65 12.29
N MET A 265 24.67 -7.39 12.36
CA MET A 265 24.02 -7.75 13.62
C MET A 265 24.70 -8.96 14.24
N SER A 266 25.41 -8.75 15.36
CA SER A 266 26.15 -9.81 16.05
C SER A 266 25.29 -10.70 16.95
N ASN A 267 24.09 -10.29 17.37
CA ASN A 267 23.29 -10.94 18.43
C ASN A 267 21.77 -10.76 18.25
N ASN A 268 20.98 -11.39 19.12
CA ASN A 268 19.53 -11.21 19.22
C ASN A 268 19.18 -9.71 19.42
N VAL A 269 18.59 -9.08 18.41
CA VAL A 269 18.11 -7.70 18.49
C VAL A 269 16.65 -7.71 18.93
N ILE A 270 16.29 -6.87 19.91
CA ILE A 270 14.91 -6.60 20.29
C ILE A 270 14.63 -5.14 20.01
N TYR A 271 13.73 -4.86 19.08
CA TYR A 271 13.22 -3.52 18.82
C TYR A 271 11.78 -3.42 19.31
N THR A 272 11.39 -2.27 19.87
CA THR A 272 9.99 -1.95 20.18
C THR A 272 9.59 -0.72 19.39
N ASN A 273 8.49 -0.80 18.63
CA ASN A 273 7.96 0.36 17.95
C ASN A 273 7.31 1.34 18.95
N THR A 274 8.07 2.35 19.35
CA THR A 274 7.58 3.43 20.23
C THR A 274 6.89 4.56 19.47
N THR A 275 6.91 4.52 18.13
CA THR A 275 6.19 5.50 17.33
C THR A 275 4.69 5.18 17.45
N GLY A 276 3.86 6.18 17.74
CA GLY A 276 2.41 5.99 17.86
C GLY A 276 1.71 5.57 16.56
N GLY A 277 2.46 5.26 15.50
CA GLY A 277 1.98 4.86 14.18
C GLY A 277 2.51 3.51 13.71
N LYS A 278 2.11 3.13 12.48
CA LYS A 278 2.62 1.92 11.82
C LYS A 278 3.98 2.21 11.21
N THR A 279 4.96 1.35 11.47
CA THR A 279 6.34 1.52 11.00
C THR A 279 6.71 0.39 10.04
N PRO A 280 7.01 0.67 8.76
CA PRO A 280 7.47 -0.34 7.83
C PRO A 280 8.93 -0.71 8.12
N ILE A 281 9.26 -1.98 7.90
CA ILE A 281 10.58 -2.55 8.16
C ILE A 281 11.06 -3.37 6.95
N ALA A 282 12.37 -3.37 6.73
CA ALA A 282 13.03 -4.25 5.78
C ALA A 282 14.18 -4.99 6.45
N ILE A 283 14.28 -6.30 6.20
CA ILE A 283 15.37 -7.16 6.66
C ILE A 283 16.03 -7.80 5.45
N LYS A 284 17.32 -7.55 5.28
CA LYS A 284 18.18 -8.10 4.25
C LYS A 284 19.23 -8.98 4.90
N ILE A 285 19.21 -10.25 4.52
CA ILE A 285 20.20 -11.26 4.91
C ILE A 285 21.05 -11.49 3.67
N GLN A 286 22.34 -11.15 3.72
CA GLN A 286 23.27 -11.56 2.68
C GLN A 286 23.53 -13.06 2.79
N GLN A 287 24.01 -13.67 1.71
CA GLN A 287 24.39 -15.08 1.75
C GLN A 287 25.45 -15.30 2.85
N ILE A 288 25.22 -16.26 3.72
CA ILE A 288 26.18 -16.64 4.78
C ILE A 288 26.72 -18.02 4.44
N ASP A 289 27.98 -18.05 4.03
CA ASP A 289 28.66 -19.28 3.61
C ASP A 289 29.20 -20.08 4.80
N ASN A 290 29.44 -21.38 4.57
CA ASN A 290 30.10 -22.29 5.53
C ASN A 290 29.42 -22.44 6.90
N VAL A 291 28.09 -22.46 6.94
CA VAL A 291 27.33 -22.66 8.18
C VAL A 291 27.26 -24.14 8.59
N VAL A 292 27.15 -24.41 9.89
CA VAL A 292 27.07 -25.77 10.42
C VAL A 292 25.67 -26.39 10.23
N ASN A 293 25.53 -27.68 10.53
CA ASN A 293 24.26 -28.38 10.42
C ASN A 293 23.16 -27.76 11.29
N GLN A 294 21.96 -27.68 10.72
CA GLN A 294 20.75 -27.10 11.33
C GLN A 294 20.82 -25.58 11.57
N ALA A 295 21.80 -24.86 11.03
CA ALA A 295 21.83 -23.41 11.12
C ALA A 295 20.55 -22.78 10.56
N SER A 296 20.00 -21.79 11.26
CA SER A 296 18.82 -21.07 10.81
C SER A 296 18.75 -19.66 11.36
N ILE A 297 18.03 -18.79 10.64
CA ILE A 297 17.67 -17.44 11.09
C ILE A 297 16.16 -17.37 11.23
N SER A 298 15.69 -16.93 12.39
CA SER A 298 14.26 -16.78 12.69
C SER A 298 13.92 -15.31 12.93
N ILE A 299 12.80 -14.89 12.35
CA ILE A 299 12.25 -13.53 12.38
C ILE A 299 10.95 -13.61 13.17
N TYR A 300 10.84 -12.88 14.27
CA TYR A 300 9.66 -12.85 15.14
C TYR A 300 9.07 -11.46 15.25
N ILE A 301 7.74 -11.35 15.28
CA ILE A 301 7.01 -10.13 15.63
C ILE A 301 6.10 -10.48 16.81
N ASN A 302 6.16 -9.73 17.91
CA ASN A 302 5.41 -10.00 19.15
C ASN A 302 5.54 -11.46 19.61
N ASN A 303 6.78 -11.96 19.63
CA ASN A 303 7.14 -13.35 19.94
C ASN A 303 6.52 -14.42 19.02
N SER A 304 5.78 -14.04 17.97
CA SER A 304 5.24 -14.95 16.97
C SER A 304 6.25 -15.12 15.83
N LEU A 305 6.55 -16.36 15.46
CA LEU A 305 7.47 -16.65 14.36
C LEU A 305 6.81 -16.25 13.03
N ILE A 306 7.45 -15.34 12.30
CA ILE A 306 6.98 -14.84 11.01
C ILE A 306 7.70 -15.53 9.85
N LYS A 307 9.01 -15.72 9.98
CA LYS A 307 9.82 -16.36 8.95
C LYS A 307 10.98 -17.11 9.56
N LYS A 308 11.25 -18.31 9.06
CA LYS A 308 12.43 -19.11 9.40
C LYS A 308 13.20 -19.43 8.13
N ILE A 309 14.47 -19.08 8.09
CA ILE A 309 15.39 -19.34 6.98
C ILE A 309 16.34 -20.44 7.44
N ASN A 310 16.21 -21.62 6.85
CA ASN A 310 17.09 -22.76 7.15
C ASN A 310 18.30 -22.77 6.21
N ALA A 311 19.43 -23.28 6.70
CA ALA A 311 20.60 -23.52 5.88
C ALA A 311 20.32 -24.56 4.80
N ILE A 312 20.79 -24.27 3.59
CA ILE A 312 20.69 -25.15 2.43
C ILE A 312 22.08 -25.63 2.01
N GLN A 313 22.14 -26.81 1.40
CA GLN A 313 23.39 -27.41 0.96
C GLN A 313 23.83 -26.83 -0.39
N TYR A 314 25.13 -26.61 -0.57
CA TYR A 314 25.65 -26.27 -1.89
C TYR A 314 25.47 -27.44 -2.87
N THR A 315 25.16 -27.10 -4.12
CA THR A 315 25.15 -28.08 -5.21
C THR A 315 26.54 -28.70 -5.33
N ASN A 316 26.64 -30.02 -5.14
CA ASN A 316 27.87 -30.82 -5.24
C ASN A 316 28.94 -30.56 -4.15
N SER A 317 28.55 -30.14 -2.94
CA SER A 317 29.46 -30.03 -1.80
C SER A 317 28.77 -30.42 -0.48
N THR A 318 29.55 -30.79 0.54
CA THR A 318 29.04 -31.05 1.91
C THR A 318 28.83 -29.76 2.71
N GLY A 319 29.29 -28.62 2.21
CA GLY A 319 29.08 -27.31 2.83
C GLY A 319 27.61 -26.85 2.75
N LYS A 320 27.22 -25.99 3.69
CA LYS A 320 25.89 -25.36 3.72
C LYS A 320 26.01 -23.84 3.80
N TYR A 321 24.96 -23.16 3.38
CA TYR A 321 24.85 -21.71 3.44
C TYR A 321 23.42 -21.27 3.80
N ILE A 322 23.30 -20.08 4.37
CA ILE A 322 22.02 -19.37 4.47
C ILE A 322 21.84 -18.55 3.20
N PRO A 323 20.74 -18.72 2.45
CA PRO A 323 20.53 -17.99 1.20
C PRO A 323 20.28 -16.51 1.45
N LEU A 324 20.65 -15.69 0.46
CA LEU A 324 20.24 -14.29 0.42
C LEU A 324 18.72 -14.20 0.55
N THR A 325 18.26 -13.44 1.54
CA THR A 325 16.84 -13.34 1.85
C THR A 325 16.47 -11.90 2.10
N HIS A 326 15.37 -11.48 1.47
CA HIS A 326 14.71 -10.21 1.75
C HIS A 326 13.37 -10.45 2.45
N TYR A 327 13.03 -9.59 3.39
CA TYR A 327 11.74 -9.58 4.07
C TYR A 327 11.31 -8.13 4.32
N GLU A 328 10.05 -7.84 4.04
CA GLU A 328 9.41 -6.55 4.34
C GLU A 328 8.17 -6.79 5.19
N GLY A 329 7.91 -5.89 6.13
CA GLY A 329 6.79 -6.00 7.06
C GLY A 329 6.38 -4.65 7.62
N ILE A 330 5.30 -4.65 8.42
CA ILE A 330 4.81 -3.46 9.12
C ILE A 330 4.67 -3.80 10.61
N LEU A 331 5.30 -3.01 11.46
CA LEU A 331 5.14 -3.04 12.91
C LEU A 331 4.05 -2.05 13.33
N LYS A 332 3.07 -2.50 14.11
CA LYS A 332 2.07 -1.63 14.75
C LYS A 332 2.68 -0.92 15.96
N PRO A 333 2.00 0.12 16.51
CA PRO A 333 2.45 0.74 17.76
C PRO A 333 2.62 -0.30 18.87
N ASN A 334 3.75 -0.23 19.58
CA ASN A 334 4.19 -1.16 20.62
C ASN A 334 4.51 -2.60 20.16
N ASP A 335 4.46 -2.89 18.85
CA ASP A 335 4.93 -4.18 18.37
C ASP A 335 6.44 -4.32 18.63
N THR A 336 6.83 -5.51 19.04
CA THR A 336 8.23 -5.89 19.20
C THR A 336 8.69 -6.75 18.04
N TYR A 337 9.94 -6.58 17.65
CA TYR A 337 10.58 -7.42 16.64
C TYR A 337 11.83 -8.09 17.21
N LYS A 338 12.07 -9.33 16.79
CA LYS A 338 13.25 -10.11 17.21
C LYS A 338 13.84 -10.94 16.08
N ILE A 339 15.16 -10.88 15.92
CA ILE A 339 15.95 -11.82 15.10
C ILE A 339 16.63 -12.81 16.02
N GLU A 340 16.51 -14.09 15.73
CA GLU A 340 17.29 -15.12 16.40
C GLU A 340 18.18 -15.86 15.41
N LEU A 341 19.44 -16.01 15.80
CA LEU A 341 20.45 -16.79 15.09
C LEU A 341 20.57 -18.15 15.80
N PHE A 342 20.47 -19.23 15.05
CA PHE A 342 20.66 -20.58 15.59
C PHE A 342 21.81 -21.27 14.87
N ASN A 343 22.78 -21.79 15.62
CA ASN A 343 23.96 -22.49 15.10
C ASN A 343 24.74 -21.70 14.02
N ILE A 344 24.82 -20.37 14.15
CA ILE A 344 25.67 -19.52 13.30
C ILE A 344 26.86 -19.08 14.16
N VAL A 345 28.04 -19.65 13.90
CA VAL A 345 29.27 -19.47 14.70
C VAL A 345 30.16 -18.38 14.11
N MET A 346 29.54 -17.31 13.60
CA MET A 346 30.25 -16.17 13.01
C MET A 346 29.99 -14.96 13.89
N ASP A 347 31.05 -14.22 14.26
CA ASP A 347 30.94 -13.05 15.15
C ASP A 347 30.05 -11.94 14.55
N LYS A 348 29.91 -11.92 13.22
CA LYS A 348 29.31 -10.84 12.43
C LYS A 348 28.67 -11.34 11.13
N PRO A 349 27.52 -12.03 11.18
CA PRO A 349 26.77 -12.33 9.97
C PRO A 349 26.27 -11.01 9.35
N ASN A 350 26.35 -10.89 8.02
CA ASN A 350 25.96 -9.68 7.32
C ASN A 350 24.43 -9.63 7.15
N ILE A 351 23.77 -9.18 8.21
CA ILE A 351 22.32 -9.07 8.34
C ILE A 351 22.00 -7.61 8.67
N GLU A 352 21.20 -7.00 7.80
CA GLU A 352 20.78 -5.61 7.90
C GLU A 352 19.28 -5.56 8.15
N ALA A 353 18.86 -4.91 9.24
CA ALA A 353 17.46 -4.73 9.56
C ALA A 353 17.15 -3.25 9.80
N THR A 354 16.35 -2.67 8.91
CA THR A 354 16.20 -1.23 8.74
C THR A 354 14.76 -0.80 8.93
N ILE A 355 14.57 0.33 9.61
CA ILE A 355 13.29 1.04 9.64
C ILE A 355 13.15 1.83 8.34
N LEU A 356 12.12 1.51 7.57
CA LEU A 356 11.80 2.26 6.36
C LEU A 356 10.97 3.46 6.79
N ASN A 357 11.46 4.67 6.51
CA ASN A 357 10.69 5.87 6.76
C ASN A 357 9.80 6.13 5.54
N VAL A 358 8.50 5.87 5.67
CA VAL A 358 7.50 6.21 4.65
C VAL A 358 6.91 7.54 5.05
N ARG A 359 7.40 8.62 4.45
CA ARG A 359 6.66 9.88 4.40
C ARG A 359 5.52 9.79 3.40
#